data_AF-A0A7S2DGR9-F1
#
_entry.id   AF-A0A7S2DGR9-F1
#
_cell.length_a   1.000
_cell.length_b   1.000
_cell.length_c   1.000
_cell.angle_alpha   90.00
_cell.angle_beta   90.00
_cell.angle_gamma   90.00
#
_symmetry.space_group_name_H-M   'P 1'
#
loop_
_entity.id
_entity.type
_entity.pdbx_description
1 polymer ?
#
loop_
_entity_poly.entity_id
_entity_poly.type
_entity_poly.pdbx_seq_one_letter_code
_entity_poly.pdbx_strand_id
1 'polypeptide(L)'
;EEEEEEEGFIATTPEQIVSRHFKTLLKMWEDELADRPEAEAMSNAGRTATAAFQQAKRHLRPFFKILRTRSMPLDVLGTMAEITSFMQQREYVLAHDAYIKCAIGTAPWPMGITGTGIHERQGRQHLRESKVAHVMNDETQRKYLQSVKRLMTFAQRVLPPSGPSKAVLNG
;
A
#
# COMPACT_ATOMS: atom_id res chain seq x y z
N GLU A 1 15.11 16.05 -14.51
CA GLU A 1 15.99 14.97 -14.02
C GLU A 1 15.09 13.91 -13.42
N GLU A 2 14.55 13.03 -14.28
CA GLU A 2 13.83 11.82 -13.84
C GLU A 2 14.74 10.65 -14.21
N GLU A 3 15.04 9.84 -13.19
CA GLU A 3 16.11 8.85 -13.15
C GLU A 3 15.87 7.73 -14.17
N GLU A 4 16.86 7.53 -15.06
CA GLU A 4 17.02 6.30 -15.85
C GLU A 4 17.25 5.14 -14.87
N GLU A 5 16.25 4.28 -14.69
CA GLU A 5 16.41 3.05 -13.92
C GLU A 5 17.18 2.04 -14.77
N GLU A 6 18.45 1.80 -14.41
CA GLU A 6 19.31 0.78 -15.00
C GLU A 6 18.63 -0.61 -14.97
N GLU A 7 18.36 -1.15 -16.17
CA GLU A 7 17.90 -2.52 -16.36
C GLU A 7 18.99 -3.50 -15.87
N GLY A 8 18.84 -4.00 -14.64
CA GLY A 8 19.75 -4.98 -14.04
C GLY A 8 19.79 -4.96 -12.51
N PHE A 9 19.23 -3.93 -11.86
CA PHE A 9 19.28 -3.82 -10.41
C PHE A 9 18.29 -4.76 -9.69
N ILE A 10 18.81 -5.79 -9.01
CA ILE A 10 18.04 -6.61 -8.07
C ILE A 10 17.88 -5.80 -6.78
N ALA A 11 16.67 -5.28 -6.49
CA ALA A 11 16.40 -4.65 -5.21
C ALA A 11 16.67 -5.64 -4.07
N THR A 12 17.56 -5.24 -3.18
CA THR A 12 18.05 -6.07 -2.07
C THR A 12 17.52 -5.60 -0.73
N THR A 13 17.18 -4.31 -0.59
CA THR A 13 16.63 -3.79 0.68
C THR A 13 15.10 -3.69 0.66
N PRO A 14 14.42 -3.76 1.82
CA PRO A 14 12.96 -3.61 1.90
C PRO A 14 12.47 -2.32 1.26
N GLU A 15 13.17 -1.20 1.43
CA GLU A 15 12.81 0.09 0.82
C GLU A 15 12.82 0.02 -0.70
N GLN A 16 13.83 -0.63 -1.27
CA GLN A 16 13.97 -0.77 -2.72
C GLN A 16 12.91 -1.74 -3.29
N ILE A 17 12.60 -2.83 -2.58
CA ILE A 17 11.55 -3.77 -2.97
C ILE A 17 10.19 -3.07 -3.02
N VAL A 18 9.86 -2.34 -1.94
CA VAL A 18 8.62 -1.56 -1.83
C VAL A 18 8.57 -0.48 -2.91
N SER A 19 9.63 0.33 -3.04
CA SER A 19 9.72 1.41 -4.02
C SER A 19 9.51 0.90 -5.45
N ARG A 20 10.24 -0.15 -5.84
CA ARG A 20 10.13 -0.76 -7.16
C ARG A 20 8.73 -1.27 -7.43
N HIS A 21 8.13 -2.00 -6.50
CA HIS A 21 6.78 -2.55 -6.70
C HIS A 21 5.74 -1.44 -6.94
N PHE A 22 5.71 -0.41 -6.10
CA PHE A 22 4.76 0.70 -6.28
C PHE A 22 5.04 1.54 -7.53
N LYS A 23 6.31 1.71 -7.93
CA LYS A 23 6.67 2.34 -9.22
C LYS A 23 6.16 1.51 -10.40
N THR A 24 6.33 0.19 -10.37
CA THR A 24 5.79 -0.71 -11.41
C THR A 24 4.27 -0.57 -11.52
N LEU A 25 3.55 -0.53 -10.41
CA LEU A 25 2.09 -0.33 -10.42
C LEU A 25 1.67 1.04 -10.97
N LEU A 26 2.42 2.10 -10.64
CA LEU A 26 2.17 3.42 -11.22
C LEU A 26 2.38 3.43 -12.73
N LYS A 27 3.45 2.77 -13.21
CA LYS A 27 3.71 2.63 -14.65
C LYS A 27 2.59 1.86 -15.35
N MET A 28 2.18 0.72 -14.80
CA MET A 28 1.05 -0.05 -15.33
C MET A 28 -0.26 0.77 -15.39
N TRP A 29 -0.52 1.62 -14.40
CA TRP A 29 -1.70 2.49 -14.40
C TRP A 29 -1.57 3.63 -15.43
N GLU A 30 -0.37 4.18 -15.60
CA GLU A 30 -0.07 5.18 -16.63
C GLU A 30 -0.28 4.60 -18.04
N ASP A 31 0.25 3.40 -18.29
CA ASP A 31 0.10 2.68 -19.55
C ASP A 31 -1.38 2.38 -19.84
N GLU A 32 -2.14 1.90 -18.85
CA GLU A 32 -3.59 1.67 -19.00
C GLU A 32 -4.38 2.96 -19.27
N LEU A 33 -3.92 4.12 -18.77
CA LEU A 33 -4.54 5.41 -19.08
C LEU A 33 -4.19 5.88 -20.49
N ALA A 34 -2.97 5.60 -20.94
CA ALA A 34 -2.49 5.97 -22.27
C ALA A 34 -3.11 5.13 -23.39
N ASP A 35 -3.39 3.85 -23.15
CA ASP A 35 -3.96 2.92 -24.15
C ASP A 35 -5.46 3.14 -24.42
N ARG A 36 -6.13 4.04 -23.70
CA ARG A 36 -7.58 4.25 -23.83
C ARG A 36 -7.93 4.94 -25.16
N PRO A 37 -9.07 4.58 -25.78
CA PRO A 37 -9.60 5.33 -26.92
C PRO A 37 -9.83 6.80 -26.56
N GLU A 38 -9.57 7.71 -27.51
CA GLU A 38 -9.71 9.15 -27.30
C GLU A 38 -11.11 9.54 -26.79
N ALA A 39 -12.15 8.88 -27.30
CA ALA A 39 -13.53 9.08 -26.86
C ALA A 39 -13.73 8.75 -25.36
N GLU A 40 -13.07 7.71 -24.86
CA GLU A 40 -13.11 7.35 -23.44
C GLU A 40 -12.28 8.32 -22.60
N ALA A 41 -11.08 8.68 -23.07
CA ALA A 41 -10.20 9.63 -22.40
C ALA A 41 -10.86 11.01 -22.23
N MET A 42 -11.62 11.45 -23.23
CA MET A 42 -12.36 12.72 -23.24
C MET A 42 -13.69 12.64 -22.49
N SER A 43 -14.16 11.47 -22.10
CA SER A 43 -15.36 11.33 -21.28
C SER A 43 -15.13 11.88 -19.86
N ASN A 44 -16.22 12.21 -19.16
CA ASN A 44 -16.13 12.65 -17.76
C ASN A 44 -15.51 11.57 -16.86
N ALA A 45 -15.80 10.29 -17.14
CA ALA A 45 -15.21 9.17 -16.43
C ALA A 45 -13.69 9.07 -16.69
N GLY A 46 -13.26 9.20 -17.95
CA GLY A 46 -11.85 9.21 -18.34
C GLY A 46 -11.06 10.33 -17.67
N ARG A 47 -11.56 11.56 -17.73
CA ARG A 47 -10.93 12.72 -17.06
C ARG A 47 -10.83 12.52 -15.55
N THR A 48 -11.87 11.98 -14.92
CA THR A 48 -11.87 11.70 -13.47
C THR A 48 -10.84 10.63 -13.11
N ALA A 49 -10.73 9.57 -13.91
CA ALA A 49 -9.73 8.53 -13.72
C ALA A 49 -8.30 9.07 -13.86
N THR A 50 -8.03 9.88 -14.89
CA THR A 50 -6.73 10.54 -15.08
C THR A 50 -6.41 11.47 -13.91
N ALA A 51 -7.38 12.27 -13.44
CA ALA A 51 -7.19 13.12 -12.27
C ALA A 51 -6.88 12.32 -11.00
N ALA A 52 -7.56 11.18 -10.79
CA ALA A 52 -7.32 10.30 -9.66
C ALA A 52 -5.90 9.70 -9.68
N PHE A 53 -5.41 9.29 -10.85
CA PHE A 53 -4.04 8.83 -11.05
C PHE A 53 -3.02 9.93 -10.75
N GLN A 54 -3.19 11.12 -11.34
CA GLN A 54 -2.27 12.24 -11.11
C GLN A 54 -2.22 12.66 -9.64
N GLN A 55 -3.37 12.65 -8.96
CA GLN A 55 -3.43 12.87 -7.53
C GLN A 55 -2.63 11.81 -6.75
N ALA A 56 -2.81 10.53 -7.06
CA ALA A 56 -2.09 9.44 -6.42
C ALA A 56 -0.57 9.53 -6.66
N LYS A 57 -0.15 9.76 -7.92
CA LYS A 57 1.26 9.95 -8.32
C LYS A 57 1.89 11.11 -7.52
N ARG A 58 1.19 12.24 -7.39
CA ARG A 58 1.65 13.39 -6.59
C ARG A 58 1.80 13.04 -5.10
N HIS A 59 0.82 12.37 -4.53
CA HIS A 59 0.84 12.00 -3.11
C HIS A 59 1.89 10.94 -2.76
N LEU A 60 2.33 10.13 -3.73
CA LEU A 60 3.39 9.13 -3.53
C LEU A 60 4.81 9.69 -3.68
N ARG A 61 5.01 10.88 -4.27
CA ARG A 61 6.34 11.53 -4.33
C ARG A 61 7.06 11.60 -2.96
N PRO A 62 6.44 12.09 -1.87
CA PRO A 62 7.09 12.09 -0.55
C PRO A 62 7.36 10.68 -0.03
N PHE A 63 6.49 9.71 -0.31
CA PHE A 63 6.70 8.31 0.07
C PHE A 63 7.97 7.73 -0.57
N PHE A 64 8.15 7.88 -1.88
CA PHE A 64 9.37 7.41 -2.56
C PHE A 64 10.62 8.15 -2.07
N LYS A 65 10.51 9.45 -1.77
CA LYS A 65 11.61 10.21 -1.19
C LYS A 65 12.05 9.62 0.16
N ILE A 66 11.10 9.35 1.05
CA ILE A 66 11.36 8.80 2.39
C ILE A 66 11.98 7.38 2.32
N LEU A 67 11.53 6.55 1.37
CA LEU A 67 12.14 5.24 1.11
C LEU A 67 13.57 5.36 0.61
N ARG A 68 13.83 6.25 -0.35
CA ARG A 68 15.17 6.51 -0.90
C ARG A 68 16.13 7.03 0.15
N THR A 69 15.66 7.92 1.03
CA THR A 69 16.48 8.48 2.13
C THR A 69 16.54 7.56 3.35
N ARG A 70 15.91 6.37 3.32
CA ARG A 70 15.82 5.43 4.45
C ARG A 70 15.38 6.09 5.76
N SER A 71 14.49 7.07 5.65
CA SER A 71 13.98 7.84 6.80
C SER A 71 12.61 7.38 7.25
N MET A 72 12.10 6.28 6.69
CA MET A 72 10.85 5.66 7.12
C MET A 72 11.07 4.94 8.46
N PRO A 73 10.17 5.08 9.45
CA PRO A 73 10.22 4.26 10.65
C PRO A 73 10.17 2.77 10.30
N LEU A 74 11.03 1.96 10.92
CA LEU A 74 11.18 0.53 10.61
C LEU A 74 9.86 -0.24 10.72
N ASP A 75 9.00 0.09 11.69
CA ASP A 75 7.71 -0.57 11.87
C ASP A 75 6.76 -0.29 10.68
N VAL A 76 6.76 0.94 10.19
CA VAL A 76 5.97 1.35 9.01
C VAL A 76 6.54 0.70 7.76
N LEU A 77 7.87 0.70 7.60
CA LEU A 77 8.54 0.05 6.48
C LEU A 77 8.27 -1.45 6.44
N GLY A 78 8.32 -2.13 7.60
CA GLY A 78 7.98 -3.54 7.72
C GLY A 78 6.55 -3.82 7.26
N THR A 79 5.59 -2.97 7.65
CA THR A 79 4.20 -3.10 7.20
C THR A 79 4.05 -2.85 5.70
N MET A 80 4.75 -1.86 5.13
CA MET A 80 4.73 -1.60 3.68
C MET A 80 5.35 -2.76 2.88
N ALA A 81 6.41 -3.37 3.40
CA ALA A 81 7.03 -4.56 2.81
C ALA A 81 6.12 -5.78 2.87
N GLU A 82 5.39 -5.96 3.98
CA GLU A 82 4.39 -7.02 4.13
C GLU A 82 3.22 -6.85 3.14
N ILE A 83 2.66 -5.64 3.02
CA ILE A 83 1.64 -5.31 2.01
C ILE A 83 2.16 -5.66 0.60
N THR A 84 3.40 -5.24 0.29
CA THR A 84 4.04 -5.52 -1.00
C THR A 84 4.17 -7.02 -1.26
N SER A 85 4.59 -7.80 -0.27
CA SER A 85 4.72 -9.26 -0.37
C SER A 85 3.36 -9.93 -0.63
N PHE A 86 2.31 -9.55 0.09
CA PHE A 86 0.96 -10.08 -0.13
C PHE A 86 0.42 -9.71 -1.51
N MET A 87 0.65 -8.47 -1.96
CA MET A 87 0.27 -8.06 -3.32
C MET A 87 0.98 -8.85 -4.42
N GLN A 88 2.28 -9.14 -4.24
CA GLN A 88 3.05 -9.97 -5.17
C GLN A 88 2.52 -11.41 -5.22
N GLN A 89 2.06 -11.94 -4.09
CA GLN A 89 1.41 -13.26 -3.98
C GLN A 89 -0.06 -13.27 -4.44
N ARG A 90 -0.60 -12.11 -4.82
CA ARG A 90 -2.02 -11.92 -5.18
C ARG A 90 -2.99 -12.24 -4.04
N GLU A 91 -2.54 -12.01 -2.81
CA GLU A 91 -3.31 -12.15 -1.55
C GLU A 91 -3.85 -10.77 -1.11
N TYR A 92 -4.81 -10.22 -1.86
CA TYR A 92 -5.26 -8.84 -1.62
C TYR A 92 -6.01 -8.65 -0.30
N VAL A 93 -6.65 -9.71 0.22
CA VAL A 93 -7.29 -9.69 1.55
C VAL A 93 -6.25 -9.46 2.65
N LEU A 94 -5.16 -10.24 2.65
CA LEU A 94 -4.08 -10.10 3.62
C LEU A 94 -3.35 -8.75 3.47
N ALA A 95 -3.16 -8.31 2.23
CA ALA A 95 -2.61 -6.98 1.96
C ALA A 95 -3.50 -5.87 2.55
N HIS A 96 -4.83 -6.00 2.41
CA HIS A 96 -5.79 -5.05 2.96
C HIS A 96 -5.80 -5.06 4.49
N ASP A 97 -5.75 -6.24 5.11
CA ASP A 97 -5.68 -6.36 6.57
C ASP A 97 -4.42 -5.70 7.14
N ALA A 98 -3.26 -5.91 6.50
CA ALA A 98 -2.01 -5.24 6.86
C ALA A 98 -2.11 -3.71 6.67
N TYR A 99 -2.73 -3.25 5.59
CA TYR A 99 -3.02 -1.84 5.36
C TYR A 99 -3.89 -1.23 6.47
N ILE A 100 -4.99 -1.88 6.85
CA ILE A 100 -5.91 -1.40 7.90
C ILE A 100 -5.19 -1.31 9.24
N LYS A 101 -4.38 -2.32 9.60
CA LYS A 101 -3.55 -2.28 10.82
C LYS A 101 -2.59 -1.08 10.82
N CYS A 102 -1.96 -0.78 9.69
CA CYS A 102 -1.10 0.39 9.53
C CYS A 102 -1.88 1.71 9.62
N ALA A 103 -3.05 1.75 8.97
CA ALA A 103 -3.85 2.95 8.77
C ALA A 103 -4.80 3.27 9.92
N ILE A 104 -4.94 2.40 10.93
CA ILE A 104 -5.62 2.68 12.21
C ILE A 104 -4.59 3.06 13.29
N GLY A 105 -3.34 2.60 13.15
CA GLY A 105 -2.33 2.74 14.18
C GLY A 105 -2.61 1.82 15.36
N THR A 106 -1.64 0.99 15.73
CA THR A 106 -1.82 0.00 16.79
C THR A 106 -1.99 0.66 18.16
N ALA A 107 -3.21 0.90 18.61
CA ALA A 107 -3.57 0.68 20.02
C ALA A 107 -4.04 -0.77 20.14
N PRO A 108 -3.50 -1.59 21.06
CA PRO A 108 -3.97 -2.95 21.24
C PRO A 108 -5.37 -2.90 21.85
N TRP A 109 -6.40 -3.07 21.04
CA TRP A 109 -7.74 -3.35 21.55
C TRP A 109 -8.27 -4.63 20.89
N PRO A 110 -8.70 -5.62 21.68
CA PRO A 110 -9.31 -6.82 21.15
C PRO A 110 -10.65 -6.41 20.55
N MET A 111 -10.79 -6.47 19.22
CA MET A 111 -12.12 -6.43 18.62
C MET A 111 -12.86 -7.67 19.11
N GLY A 112 -13.87 -7.43 19.96
CA GLY A 112 -14.59 -8.46 20.67
C GLY A 112 -15.21 -9.48 19.71
N ILE A 113 -14.68 -10.70 19.77
CA ILE A 113 -15.54 -11.86 19.95
C ILE A 113 -15.28 -12.31 21.37
N THR A 114 -16.32 -12.22 22.21
CA THR A 114 -16.40 -12.94 23.47
C THR A 114 -16.39 -14.43 23.17
N GLY A 115 -15.19 -14.98 22.94
CA GLY A 115 -14.93 -16.39 23.16
C GLY A 115 -14.81 -16.59 24.65
N THR A 116 -15.93 -16.79 25.35
CA THR A 116 -15.89 -17.33 26.70
C THR A 116 -15.23 -18.70 26.63
N GLY A 117 -14.00 -18.81 27.17
CA GLY A 117 -13.27 -20.07 27.23
C GLY A 117 -11.78 -19.91 27.57
N ILE A 118 -11.50 -19.55 28.82
CA ILE A 118 -10.36 -20.00 29.65
C ILE A 118 -9.18 -20.63 28.89
N HIS A 119 -8.04 -19.93 28.80
CA HIS A 119 -6.76 -20.38 29.38
C HIS A 119 -5.70 -19.26 29.27
N GLU A 120 -5.38 -18.61 30.38
CA GLU A 120 -4.20 -17.74 30.52
C GLU A 120 -2.91 -18.56 30.32
N ARG A 121 -2.01 -18.16 29.41
CA ARG A 121 -0.56 -18.42 29.57
C ARG A 121 0.29 -17.28 29.00
N GLN A 122 0.71 -16.42 29.94
CA GLN A 122 2.06 -15.89 30.17
C GLN A 122 3.01 -15.67 28.95
N GLY A 123 3.35 -14.40 28.74
CA GLY A 123 4.75 -13.97 28.66
C GLY A 123 5.43 -14.02 27.28
N ARG A 124 5.41 -12.88 26.56
CA ARG A 124 6.64 -12.42 25.89
C ARG A 124 6.72 -10.90 25.82
N GLN A 125 7.78 -10.42 26.44
CA GLN A 125 8.22 -9.05 26.63
C GLN A 125 8.51 -8.35 25.29
N HIS A 126 7.91 -7.17 25.11
CA HIS A 126 8.53 -5.88 24.80
C HIS A 126 7.44 -5.01 24.18
N LEU A 127 6.71 -4.31 25.06
CA LEU A 127 5.86 -3.19 24.68
C LEU A 127 6.78 -2.06 24.20
N ARG A 128 7.18 -2.09 22.91
CA ARG A 128 7.63 -0.88 22.23
C ARG A 128 6.39 -0.05 22.02
N GLU A 129 6.22 0.91 22.91
CA GLU A 129 5.17 1.91 22.94
C GLU A 129 4.83 2.42 21.52
N SER A 130 3.54 2.35 21.19
CA SER A 130 2.94 2.54 19.87
C SER A 130 3.27 3.88 19.21
N LYS A 131 4.43 3.95 18.55
CA LYS A 131 4.85 5.12 17.74
C LYS A 131 3.98 5.32 16.50
N VAL A 132 3.22 4.30 16.07
CA VAL A 132 2.35 4.33 14.88
C VAL A 132 1.12 5.22 15.06
N ALA A 133 0.62 5.39 16.29
CA ALA A 133 -0.54 6.24 16.56
C ALA A 133 -0.25 7.74 16.31
N HIS A 134 0.97 8.21 16.64
CA HIS A 134 1.37 9.60 16.38
C HIS A 134 1.66 9.85 14.88
N VAL A 135 2.06 8.81 14.17
CA VAL A 135 2.44 8.79 12.75
C VAL A 135 1.25 9.05 11.83
N MET A 136 0.03 8.69 12.25
CA MET A 136 -1.20 9.04 11.54
C MET A 136 -1.64 10.51 11.66
N ASN A 137 -0.98 11.32 12.48
CA ASN A 137 -1.34 12.73 12.64
C ASN A 137 -0.79 13.62 11.49
N ASP A 138 0.17 13.11 10.72
CA ASP A 138 0.78 13.80 9.59
C ASP A 138 -0.10 13.71 8.32
N GLU A 139 -0.39 14.88 7.74
CA GLU A 139 -1.27 15.00 6.57
C GLU A 139 -0.63 14.43 5.29
N THR A 140 0.69 14.51 5.16
CA THR A 140 1.44 13.92 4.06
C THR A 140 1.34 12.41 4.13
N GLN A 141 1.39 11.87 5.35
CA GLN A 141 1.26 10.44 5.58
C GLN A 141 -0.11 9.88 5.22
N ARG A 142 -1.18 10.53 5.66
CA ARG A 142 -2.56 10.15 5.29
C ARG A 142 -2.74 10.13 3.77
N LYS A 143 -2.21 11.13 3.08
CA LYS A 143 -2.28 11.24 1.60
C LYS A 143 -1.58 10.10 0.89
N TYR A 144 -0.36 9.74 1.29
CA TYR A 144 0.33 8.62 0.64
C TYR A 144 -0.31 7.27 1.00
N LEU A 145 -0.78 7.07 2.24
CA LEU A 145 -1.49 5.84 2.62
C LEU A 145 -2.78 5.64 1.82
N GLN A 146 -3.57 6.71 1.65
CA GLN A 146 -4.74 6.65 0.75
C GLN A 146 -4.36 6.30 -0.69
N SER A 147 -3.21 6.80 -1.16
CA SER A 147 -2.72 6.51 -2.50
C SER A 147 -2.20 5.07 -2.63
N VAL A 148 -1.60 4.52 -1.59
CA VAL A 148 -1.26 3.09 -1.48
C VAL A 148 -2.52 2.22 -1.59
N LYS A 149 -3.58 2.55 -0.85
CA LYS A 149 -4.87 1.84 -0.97
C LYS A 149 -5.41 1.88 -2.40
N ARG A 150 -5.36 3.04 -3.07
CA ARG A 150 -5.78 3.16 -4.48
C ARG A 150 -4.97 2.25 -5.40
N LEU A 151 -3.65 2.18 -5.20
CA LEU A 151 -2.79 1.26 -5.96
C LEU A 151 -3.08 -0.21 -5.67
N MET A 152 -3.43 -0.57 -4.43
CA MET A 152 -3.86 -1.92 -4.09
C MET A 152 -5.15 -2.31 -4.83
N THR A 153 -6.16 -1.42 -4.84
CA THR A 153 -7.40 -1.64 -5.58
C THR A 153 -7.15 -1.73 -7.09
N PHE A 154 -6.29 -0.86 -7.63
CA PHE A 154 -5.85 -0.94 -9.02
C PHE A 154 -5.19 -2.29 -9.32
N ALA A 155 -4.21 -2.69 -8.49
CA ALA A 155 -3.49 -3.94 -8.66
C ALA A 155 -4.43 -5.15 -8.66
N GLN A 156 -5.42 -5.21 -7.77
CA GLN A 156 -6.41 -6.30 -7.77
C GLN A 156 -7.25 -6.36 -9.05
N ARG A 157 -7.51 -5.21 -9.69
CA ARG A 157 -8.24 -5.14 -10.95
C ARG A 157 -7.40 -5.63 -12.14
N VAL A 158 -6.14 -5.20 -12.23
CA VAL A 158 -5.27 -5.54 -13.38
C VAL A 158 -4.54 -6.87 -13.23
N LEU A 159 -4.30 -7.31 -12.00
CA LEU A 159 -3.69 -8.59 -11.67
C LEU A 159 -4.73 -9.41 -10.90
N PRO A 160 -5.57 -10.20 -11.60
CA PRO A 160 -6.65 -10.93 -10.94
C PRO A 160 -6.08 -11.87 -9.86
N PRO A 161 -6.77 -12.00 -8.71
CA PRO A 161 -6.32 -12.84 -7.61
C PRO A 161 -6.16 -14.30 -8.03
N SER A 162 -5.28 -15.03 -7.33
CA SER A 162 -5.04 -16.46 -7.61
C SER A 162 -6.24 -17.37 -7.29
N GLY A 163 -7.30 -16.82 -6.66
CA GLY A 163 -8.57 -17.49 -6.43
C GLY A 163 -9.64 -16.51 -5.91
N PRO A 164 -10.94 -16.87 -5.96
CA PRO A 164 -12.05 -15.98 -5.60
C PRO A 164 -12.06 -15.55 -4.12
N SER A 165 -11.48 -16.35 -3.20
CA SER A 165 -11.37 -16.03 -1.78
C SER A 165 -10.31 -14.97 -1.45
N LYS A 166 -9.52 -14.55 -2.45
CA LYS A 166 -8.39 -13.62 -2.28
C LYS A 166 -8.68 -12.23 -2.85
N ALA A 167 -9.91 -12.00 -3.30
CA ALA A 167 -10.41 -10.71 -3.78
C ALA A 167 -11.03 -9.92 -2.62
N VAL A 168 -10.64 -8.66 -2.44
CA VAL A 168 -11.38 -7.73 -1.56
C VAL A 168 -12.59 -7.24 -2.34
N LEU A 169 -13.80 -7.42 -1.78
CA LEU A 169 -15.02 -6.85 -2.33
C LEU A 169 -14.96 -5.33 -2.14
N ASN A 170 -14.87 -4.60 -3.25
CA ASN A 170 -14.96 -3.15 -3.23
C ASN A 170 -16.44 -2.77 -3.03
N GLY A 171 -16.81 -2.48 -1.78
CA GLY A 171 -18.09 -1.85 -1.43
C GLY A 171 -18.01 -0.34 -1.50
#